data_AF-A0A7K1BWI8-F1
#
_entry.id   AF-A0A7K1BWI8-F1
#
_cell.length_a   1.000
_cell.length_b   1.000
_cell.length_c   1.000
_cell.angle_alpha   90.00
_cell.angle_beta   90.00
_cell.angle_gamma   90.00
#
_symmetry.space_group_name_H-M   'P 1'
#
loop_
_entity.id
_entity.type
_entity.pdbx_description
1 polymer ?
#
loop_
_entity_poly.entity_id
_entity_poly.type
_entity_poly.pdbx_seq_one_letter_code
_entity_poly.pdbx_strand_id
1 'polypeptide(L)'
;RDALREVVISGTSAGVFAGFPIETSGKTGTAQVFGKNANGSLKADSAWYAAYAPAKKPRYVAVVIVSQGGFGASTSGEAVRKIFETLYGVNGRTVDPAAALFPKGAPPVKLPKISPATRPAGSKP
;
A
#
# COMPACT_ATOMS: atom_id res chain seq x y z
N ARG A 1 14.09 9.91 -9.76
CA ARG A 1 12.91 9.02 -9.88
C ARG A 1 13.33 7.59 -10.17
N ASP A 2 14.40 7.41 -10.95
CA ASP A 2 14.91 6.09 -11.35
C ASP A 2 15.35 5.24 -10.14
N ALA A 3 15.96 5.84 -9.12
CA ALA A 3 16.31 5.13 -7.89
C ALA A 3 15.11 4.48 -7.17
N LEU A 4 13.94 5.13 -7.16
CA LEU A 4 12.72 4.55 -6.55
C LEU A 4 12.11 3.46 -7.42
N ARG A 5 12.34 3.52 -8.74
CA ARG A 5 11.92 2.47 -9.66
C ARG A 5 12.79 1.23 -9.49
N GLU A 6 14.10 1.40 -9.31
CA GLU A 6 15.03 0.29 -9.08
C GLU A 6 14.72 -0.52 -7.82
N VAL A 7 14.25 0.13 -6.74
CA VAL A 7 13.82 -0.60 -5.54
C VAL A 7 12.75 -1.66 -5.84
N VAL A 8 11.89 -1.39 -6.83
CA VAL A 8 10.78 -2.25 -7.26
C VAL A 8 11.20 -3.25 -8.33
N ILE A 9 12.20 -2.94 -9.16
CA ILE A 9 12.66 -3.84 -10.23
C ILE A 9 13.69 -4.84 -9.71
N SER A 10 14.65 -4.36 -8.91
CA SER A 10 15.87 -5.09 -8.54
C SER A 10 16.20 -4.99 -7.04
N GLY A 11 15.57 -4.08 -6.30
CA GLY A 11 15.85 -3.86 -4.88
C GLY A 11 14.88 -4.56 -3.92
N THR A 12 14.74 -3.98 -2.73
CA THR A 12 14.04 -4.60 -1.59
C THR A 12 12.57 -4.94 -1.81
N SER A 13 11.90 -4.37 -2.84
CA SER A 13 10.50 -4.69 -3.15
C SER A 13 10.32 -5.48 -4.44
N ALA A 14 11.40 -5.96 -5.06
CA ALA A 14 11.37 -6.75 -6.28
C ALA A 14 10.49 -8.01 -6.16
N GLY A 15 10.62 -8.76 -5.07
CA GLY A 15 9.80 -9.97 -4.83
C GLY A 15 8.31 -9.65 -4.73
N VAL A 16 7.95 -8.61 -3.98
CA VAL A 16 6.55 -8.20 -3.75
C VAL A 16 5.90 -7.72 -5.04
N PHE A 17 6.62 -7.00 -5.91
CA PHE A 17 6.08 -6.45 -7.16
C PHE A 17 6.40 -7.28 -8.40
N ALA A 18 6.96 -8.48 -8.23
CA ALA A 18 7.28 -9.37 -9.34
C ALA A 18 6.04 -9.65 -10.20
N GLY A 19 6.15 -9.33 -11.49
CA GLY A 19 5.08 -9.51 -12.48
C GLY A 19 3.90 -8.53 -12.35
N PHE A 20 3.98 -7.52 -11.49
CA PHE A 20 2.92 -6.51 -11.38
C PHE A 20 2.89 -5.65 -12.67
N PRO A 21 1.75 -5.55 -13.37
CA PRO A 21 1.70 -4.99 -14.73
C PRO A 21 1.76 -3.45 -14.76
N ILE A 22 1.52 -2.78 -13.62
CA ILE A 22 1.61 -1.32 -13.54
C ILE A 22 3.00 -0.93 -13.06
N GLU A 23 3.74 -0.20 -13.89
CA GLU A 23 5.05 0.32 -13.50
C GLU A 23 4.89 1.16 -12.22
N THR A 24 5.50 0.70 -11.14
CA THR A 24 5.42 1.30 -9.80
C THR A 24 6.80 1.72 -9.33
N SER A 25 6.88 2.81 -8.58
CA SER A 25 8.10 3.27 -7.91
C SER A 25 7.82 3.42 -6.43
N GLY A 26 8.75 2.99 -5.57
CA GLY A 26 8.52 3.04 -4.14
C GLY A 26 9.77 2.84 -3.31
N LYS A 27 9.61 2.94 -1.99
CA LYS A 27 10.68 2.72 -1.03
C LYS A 27 10.14 2.05 0.22
N THR A 28 10.91 1.07 0.66
CA THR A 28 10.77 0.38 1.95
C THR A 28 11.42 1.18 3.06
N GLY A 29 10.91 1.03 4.27
CA GLY A 29 11.72 1.24 5.45
C GLY A 29 11.19 0.47 6.65
N THR A 30 12.00 0.51 7.70
CA THR A 30 11.78 -0.19 8.95
C THR A 30 12.14 0.79 10.07
N ALA A 31 11.21 1.02 11.00
CA ALA A 31 11.42 1.89 12.15
C ALA A 31 11.55 1.03 13.40
N GLN A 32 12.73 1.08 14.03
CA GLN A 32 13.00 0.31 15.23
C GLN A 32 12.15 0.77 16.40
N VAL A 33 11.57 -0.17 17.14
CA VAL A 33 10.74 0.12 18.32
C VAL A 33 11.38 -0.52 19.54
N PHE A 34 11.75 0.30 20.52
CA PHE A 34 12.34 -0.17 21.77
C PHE A 34 11.26 -0.56 22.79
N GLY A 35 11.60 -1.49 23.69
CA GLY A 35 10.76 -1.90 24.81
C GLY A 35 10.08 -3.25 24.61
N LYS A 36 9.12 -3.55 25.49
CA LYS A 36 8.42 -4.84 25.55
C LYS A 36 6.91 -4.68 25.38
N ASN A 37 6.27 -5.72 24.89
CA ASN A 37 4.82 -5.88 24.92
C ASN A 37 4.36 -6.27 26.34
N ALA A 38 3.06 -6.18 26.62
CA ALA A 38 2.51 -6.51 27.94
C ALA A 38 2.79 -7.96 28.38
N ASN A 39 2.95 -8.87 27.42
CA ASN A 39 3.33 -10.27 27.64
C ASN A 39 4.85 -10.49 27.83
N GLY A 40 5.65 -9.43 27.94
CA GLY A 40 7.10 -9.50 28.17
C GLY A 40 7.97 -9.74 26.93
N SER A 41 7.38 -10.01 25.75
CA SER A 41 8.13 -10.12 24.49
C SER A 41 8.70 -8.76 24.04
N LEU A 42 9.83 -8.76 23.31
CA LEU A 42 10.36 -7.54 22.70
C LEU A 42 9.40 -7.01 21.63
N LYS A 43 9.32 -5.69 21.49
CA LYS A 43 8.57 -5.08 20.39
C LYS A 43 9.26 -5.37 19.06
N ALA A 44 8.48 -5.71 18.04
CA ALA A 44 8.99 -5.80 16.68
C ALA A 44 9.10 -4.41 16.04
N ASP A 45 9.93 -4.28 15.03
CA ASP A 45 10.05 -3.05 14.26
C ASP A 45 8.75 -2.72 13.52
N SER A 46 8.52 -1.45 13.22
CA SER A 46 7.38 -1.01 12.42
C SER A 46 7.77 -0.98 10.94
N ALA A 47 6.94 -1.60 10.10
CA ALA A 47 7.13 -1.68 8.67
C ALA A 47 6.51 -0.47 7.99
N TRP A 48 7.20 0.18 7.06
CA TRP A 48 6.60 1.21 6.20
C TRP A 48 6.99 1.07 4.74
N TYR A 49 6.06 1.47 3.87
CA TYR A 49 6.26 1.49 2.42
C TYR A 49 5.53 2.69 1.83
N ALA A 50 6.24 3.48 1.04
CA ALA A 50 5.70 4.59 0.28
C ALA A 50 5.90 4.31 -1.21
N ALA A 51 4.85 4.45 -2.01
CA ALA A 51 4.95 4.24 -3.45
C ALA A 51 3.97 5.11 -4.24
N TYR A 52 4.29 5.27 -5.52
CA TYR A 52 3.42 5.90 -6.50
C TYR A 52 3.35 5.08 -7.79
N ALA A 53 2.22 5.20 -8.47
CA ALA A 53 1.96 4.55 -9.75
C ALA A 53 1.04 5.41 -10.64
N PRO A 54 1.11 5.24 -11.98
CA PRO A 54 2.20 4.61 -12.71
C PRO A 54 3.51 5.44 -12.63
N ALA A 55 4.67 4.81 -12.78
CA ALA A 55 5.97 5.44 -12.57
C ALA A 55 6.24 6.63 -13.52
N LYS A 56 5.79 6.51 -14.77
CA LYS A 56 5.99 7.52 -15.83
C LYS A 56 5.03 8.71 -15.74
N LYS A 57 3.76 8.46 -15.41
CA LYS A 57 2.70 9.48 -15.28
C LYS A 57 1.92 9.25 -13.97
N PRO A 58 2.49 9.60 -12.80
CA PRO A 58 1.91 9.25 -11.51
C PRO A 58 0.49 9.77 -11.33
N ARG A 59 -0.40 8.90 -10.84
CA ARG A 59 -1.81 9.23 -10.58
C ARG A 59 -2.20 8.97 -9.13
N TYR A 60 -1.63 7.92 -8.52
CA TYR A 60 -1.91 7.54 -7.15
C TYR A 60 -0.63 7.40 -6.33
N VAL A 61 -0.74 7.74 -5.05
CA VAL A 61 0.27 7.53 -4.02
C VAL A 61 -0.37 6.69 -2.92
N ALA A 62 0.37 5.72 -2.40
CA ALA A 62 -0.01 4.96 -1.23
C ALA A 62 1.16 4.94 -0.24
N VAL A 63 0.85 5.21 1.03
CA VAL A 63 1.79 5.09 2.15
C VAL A 63 1.12 4.22 3.19
N VAL A 64 1.76 3.11 3.54
CA VAL A 64 1.28 2.18 4.56
C VAL A 64 2.34 2.06 5.64
N ILE A 65 1.89 2.17 6.89
CA ILE A 65 2.69 1.89 8.09
C ILE A 65 1.95 0.81 8.87
N VAL A 66 2.67 -0.23 9.27
CA VAL A 66 2.18 -1.28 10.15
C VAL A 66 3.08 -1.34 11.38
N SER A 67 2.53 -0.91 12.52
CA SER A 67 3.22 -0.94 13.80
C SER A 67 3.57 -2.37 14.19
N GLN A 68 4.81 -2.60 14.60
CA GLN A 68 5.33 -3.95 14.88
C GLN A 68 5.16 -4.95 13.71
N GLY A 69 5.11 -4.44 12.47
CA GLY A 69 4.97 -5.23 11.23
C GLY A 69 6.28 -5.82 10.70
N GLY A 70 7.41 -5.64 11.40
CA GLY A 70 8.71 -6.12 10.95
C GLY A 70 9.26 -5.34 9.75
N PHE A 71 9.59 -6.05 8.67
CA PHE A 71 10.25 -5.46 7.50
C PHE A 71 9.28 -4.76 6.54
N GLY A 72 9.67 -3.57 6.06
CA GLY A 72 8.82 -2.70 5.22
C GLY A 72 8.23 -3.36 3.97
N ALA A 73 8.96 -4.23 3.30
CA ALA A 73 8.51 -4.89 2.08
C ALA A 73 7.44 -5.96 2.32
N SER A 74 7.70 -6.87 3.28
CA SER A 74 6.89 -8.08 3.51
C SER A 74 5.51 -7.80 4.09
N THR A 75 5.27 -6.60 4.59
CA THR A 75 3.98 -6.25 5.20
C THR A 75 3.39 -5.02 4.54
N SER A 76 4.05 -3.86 4.68
CA SER A 76 3.54 -2.61 4.11
C SER A 76 3.64 -2.59 2.58
N GLY A 77 4.65 -3.23 1.99
CA GLY A 77 4.78 -3.39 0.54
C GLY A 77 3.65 -4.23 -0.06
N GLU A 78 3.29 -5.36 0.56
CA GLU A 78 2.17 -6.19 0.11
C GLU A 78 0.82 -5.46 0.22
N ALA A 79 0.61 -4.72 1.31
CA ALA A 79 -0.57 -3.89 1.48
C ALA A 79 -0.70 -2.84 0.37
N VAL A 80 0.41 -2.16 0.03
CA VAL A 80 0.43 -1.20 -1.07
C VAL A 80 0.21 -1.87 -2.43
N ARG A 81 0.76 -3.06 -2.67
CA ARG A 81 0.46 -3.82 -3.90
C ARG A 81 -1.04 -4.10 -4.04
N LYS A 82 -1.70 -4.58 -2.99
CA LYS A 82 -3.15 -4.84 -2.99
C LYS A 82 -3.99 -3.58 -3.23
N ILE A 83 -3.57 -2.45 -2.67
CA ILE A 83 -4.20 -1.15 -2.94
C ILE A 83 -4.09 -0.79 -4.42
N PHE A 84 -2.91 -0.93 -5.02
CA PHE A 84 -2.73 -0.68 -6.46
C PHE A 84 -3.47 -1.72 -7.33
N GLU A 85 -3.53 -2.98 -6.93
CA GLU A 85 -4.34 -3.98 -7.61
C GLU A 85 -5.80 -3.53 -7.71
N THR A 86 -6.36 -3.04 -6.62
CA THR A 86 -7.73 -2.51 -6.56
C THR A 86 -7.89 -1.23 -7.40
N LEU A 87 -6.96 -0.29 -7.28
CA LEU A 87 -7.03 1.00 -7.99
C LEU A 87 -6.93 0.86 -9.51
N TYR A 88 -6.18 -0.13 -10.00
CA TYR A 88 -5.95 -0.34 -11.43
C TYR A 88 -6.69 -1.55 -12.01
N GLY A 89 -7.43 -2.31 -11.19
CA GLY A 89 -8.14 -3.50 -11.65
C GLY A 89 -7.19 -4.64 -12.03
N VAL A 90 -6.09 -4.81 -11.29
CA VAL A 90 -5.12 -5.87 -11.55
C VAL A 90 -5.56 -7.17 -10.87
N ASN A 91 -5.54 -8.26 -11.62
CA ASN A 91 -5.65 -9.62 -11.09
C ASN A 91 -4.37 -10.41 -11.42
N GLY A 92 -3.49 -10.57 -10.43
CA GLY A 92 -2.19 -11.20 -10.63
C GLY A 92 -1.29 -10.38 -11.57
N ARG A 93 -1.19 -10.80 -12.84
CA ARG A 93 -0.37 -10.15 -13.88
C ARG A 93 -1.19 -9.46 -14.97
N THR A 94 -2.52 -9.54 -14.91
CA THR A 94 -3.41 -8.97 -15.93
C THR A 94 -4.12 -7.73 -15.41
N VAL A 95 -4.52 -6.84 -16.32
CA VAL A 95 -5.29 -5.63 -16.01
C VAL A 95 -6.67 -5.79 -16.61
N ASP A 96 -7.70 -5.66 -15.78
CA ASP A 96 -9.09 -5.48 -16.17
C ASP A 96 -9.54 -4.06 -15.79
N PRO A 97 -9.60 -3.12 -16.76
CA PRO A 97 -10.01 -1.75 -16.50
C PRO A 97 -11.44 -1.62 -15.93
N ALA A 98 -12.32 -2.60 -16.20
CA ALA A 98 -13.68 -2.58 -15.66
C ALA A 98 -13.71 -2.93 -14.17
N ALA A 99 -12.71 -3.68 -13.68
CA ALA A 99 -12.54 -4.05 -12.27
C ALA A 99 -11.79 -2.97 -11.45
N ALA A 100 -11.27 -1.91 -12.09
CA ALA A 100 -10.61 -0.82 -11.38
C ALA A 100 -11.59 -0.10 -10.45
N LEU A 101 -11.13 0.32 -9.26
CA LEU A 101 -11.96 1.06 -8.30
C LEU A 101 -12.63 2.30 -8.89
N PHE A 102 -11.95 2.94 -9.85
CA PHE A 102 -12.47 4.08 -10.59
C PHE A 102 -12.42 3.78 -12.10
N PRO A 103 -13.40 3.06 -12.66
CA PRO A 103 -13.39 2.65 -14.07
C PRO A 103 -13.38 3.86 -15.03
N LYS A 104 -13.96 4.99 -14.60
CA LYS A 104 -13.97 6.26 -15.34
C LYS A 104 -12.76 7.16 -15.02
N GLY A 105 -11.78 6.64 -14.28
CA GLY A 105 -10.50 7.31 -13.98
C GLY A 105 -10.54 8.40 -12.89
N ALA A 106 -11.70 9.01 -12.63
CA ALA A 106 -11.85 10.07 -11.64
C ALA A 106 -12.34 9.51 -10.29
N PRO A 107 -11.62 9.75 -9.17
CA PRO A 107 -12.14 9.53 -7.83
C PRO A 107 -13.38 10.41 -7.57
N PRO A 108 -14.33 9.98 -6.71
CA PRO A 108 -15.44 10.81 -6.28
C PRO A 108 -14.93 12.09 -5.60
N VAL A 109 -15.38 13.25 -6.09
CA VAL A 109 -15.07 14.56 -5.49
C VAL A 109 -16.03 14.94 -4.37
N LYS A 110 -17.14 14.21 -4.23
CA LYS A 110 -18.09 14.37 -3.13
C LYS A 110 -17.69 13.42 -2.00
N LEU A 111 -17.72 13.94 -0.77
CA LEU A 111 -17.50 13.12 0.41
C LEU A 111 -18.50 11.95 0.44
N PRO A 112 -18.05 10.73 0.78
CA PRO A 112 -18.95 9.61 1.03
C PRO A 112 -19.91 9.98 2.16
N LYS A 113 -21.21 9.76 1.96
CA LYS A 113 -22.18 9.83 3.06
C LYS A 113 -22.09 8.52 3.82
N ILE A 114 -21.60 8.55 5.06
CA ILE A 114 -21.63 7.39 5.94
C ILE A 114 -23.09 7.17 6.34
N SER A 115 -23.68 6.06 5.90
CA SER A 115 -25.01 5.68 6.38
C SER A 115 -24.92 5.40 7.90
N PRO A 116 -25.89 5.86 8.71
CA PRO A 116 -25.97 5.49 10.13
C PRO A 116 -25.90 3.98 10.37
N ALA A 117 -26.34 3.18 9.40
CA ALA A 117 -26.33 1.71 9.46
C ALA A 117 -24.95 1.06 9.26
N THR A 118 -23.96 1.80 8.74
CA THR A 118 -22.57 1.31 8.51
C THR A 118 -21.56 1.90 9.50
N ARG A 119 -22.04 2.57 10.55
CA ARG A 119 -21.19 3.15 11.58
C ARG A 119 -20.59 2.02 12.44
N PRO A 120 -19.26 1.95 12.61
CA PRO A 120 -18.65 1.04 13.58
C PRO A 120 -19.21 1.33 14.98
N ALA A 121 -19.59 0.29 15.72
CA ALA A 121 -20.11 0.45 17.07
C ALA A 121 -19.09 1.20 17.95
N GLY A 122 -19.50 2.37 18.48
CA GLY A 122 -18.70 3.16 19.43
C GLY A 122 -18.07 4.46 18.91
N SER A 123 -18.24 4.85 17.64
CA SER A 123 -17.73 6.15 17.18
C SER A 123 -18.57 7.32 17.73
N LYS A 124 -17.98 8.17 18.58
CA LYS A 124 -18.56 9.48 18.96
C LYS A 124 -18.41 10.48 17.81
N PRO A 125 -19.32 11.48 17.70
CA PRO A 125 -19.22 12.55 16.71
C PRO A 125 -17.95 13.39 16.88
#